data_AF-B7FLC6-F1
#
_entry.id   AF-B7FLC6-F1
#
_cell.length_a   1.000
_cell.length_b   1.000
_cell.length_c   1.000
_cell.angle_alpha   90.00
_cell.angle_beta   90.00
_cell.angle_gamma   90.00
#
_symmetry.space_group_name_H-M   'P 1'
#
loop_
_entity.id
_entity.type
_entity.pdbx_description
1 polymer ?
#
loop_
_entity_poly.entity_id
_entity_poly.type
_entity_poly.pdbx_seq_one_letter_code
_entity_poly.pdbx_strand_id
1 'polypeptide(L)'
;MGTTVAGLAPGLSRKLKKVLESRIDTPDLLSSLNTLSSFYDDNTPQARRNLRSTIEKRSLSINHEFLDASHAAQLALDSVENEVNSLAECCARIAKALDSCSASTSDIISTTERLKQELETTTQRQEIVTCFLRDYQLSPEEINALRDEDLNENFFKALSHVQEIHANCKVLLRTHHQRAGLVLMDMMAVYQEGAYERLCRWVQAECRKLGEAYELIYKAIMEPKNGYPDPRALARHPPNQIRTILGI
;
A
#
# COMPACT_ATOMS: atom_id res chain seq x y z
N MET A 1 73.91 -73.80 -21.48
CA MET A 1 75.30 -73.65 -21.97
C MET A 1 75.96 -72.58 -21.10
N GLY A 2 76.69 -72.86 -20.03
CA GLY A 2 77.76 -73.86 -19.93
C GLY A 2 79.14 -73.22 -20.14
N THR A 3 79.42 -72.06 -19.54
CA THR A 3 80.79 -71.55 -19.41
C THR A 3 81.12 -71.40 -17.93
N THR A 4 81.79 -72.43 -17.44
CA THR A 4 82.42 -72.52 -16.12
C THR A 4 83.40 -71.38 -15.93
N VAL A 5 83.08 -70.48 -15.00
CA VAL A 5 84.01 -69.47 -14.51
C VAL A 5 84.93 -70.14 -13.47
N ALA A 6 85.83 -70.99 -13.96
CA ALA A 6 86.90 -71.59 -13.16
C ALA A 6 88.08 -70.60 -13.12
N GLY A 7 88.38 -70.09 -11.92
CA GLY A 7 89.55 -69.21 -11.70
C GLY A 7 89.28 -67.84 -11.07
N LEU A 8 88.12 -67.62 -10.43
CA LEU A 8 87.81 -66.35 -9.77
C LEU A 8 87.76 -66.51 -8.24
N ALA A 9 88.47 -65.64 -7.51
CA ALA A 9 88.52 -65.66 -6.05
C ALA A 9 87.09 -65.70 -5.44
N PRO A 10 86.84 -66.46 -4.36
CA PRO A 10 85.49 -66.70 -3.83
C PRO A 10 84.66 -65.42 -3.59
N GLY A 11 85.32 -64.33 -3.20
CA GLY A 11 84.68 -63.03 -3.01
C GLY A 11 84.22 -62.35 -4.31
N LEU A 12 84.91 -62.61 -5.43
CA LEU A 12 84.57 -62.06 -6.74
C LEU A 12 83.40 -62.82 -7.36
N SER A 13 83.39 -64.16 -7.27
CA SER A 13 82.27 -65.00 -7.70
C SER A 13 80.96 -64.67 -6.98
N ARG A 14 81.01 -64.35 -5.68
CA ARG A 14 79.83 -63.94 -4.90
C ARG A 14 79.29 -62.57 -5.33
N LYS A 15 80.17 -61.60 -5.64
CA LYS A 15 79.76 -60.29 -6.19
C LYS A 15 79.15 -60.42 -7.59
N LEU A 16 79.76 -61.24 -8.44
CA LEU A 16 79.33 -61.47 -9.82
C LEU A 16 77.94 -62.12 -9.85
N LYS A 17 77.71 -63.12 -9.00
CA LYS A 17 76.37 -63.72 -8.81
C LYS A 17 75.34 -62.70 -8.33
N LYS A 18 75.67 -61.84 -7.37
CA LYS A 18 74.76 -60.80 -6.86
C LYS A 18 74.40 -59.74 -7.92
N VAL A 19 75.35 -59.38 -8.78
CA VAL A 19 75.10 -58.45 -9.90
C VAL A 19 74.20 -59.10 -10.95
N LEU A 20 74.45 -60.37 -11.30
CA LEU A 20 73.62 -61.14 -12.24
C LEU A 20 72.20 -61.41 -11.72
N GLU A 21 72.03 -61.54 -10.41
CA GLU A 21 70.73 -61.73 -9.75
C GLU A 21 69.98 -60.40 -9.53
N SER A 22 70.65 -59.25 -9.67
CA SER A 22 70.00 -57.95 -9.58
C SER A 22 69.22 -57.69 -10.88
N ARG A 23 67.94 -57.37 -10.78
CA ARG A 23 67.12 -57.01 -11.95
C ARG A 23 67.49 -55.60 -12.41
N ILE A 24 68.44 -55.51 -13.34
CA ILE A 24 68.96 -54.22 -13.85
C ILE A 24 68.04 -53.63 -14.94
N ASP A 25 67.13 -54.43 -15.51
CA ASP A 25 66.34 -54.08 -16.69
C ASP A 25 64.97 -53.46 -16.37
N THR A 26 64.68 -53.13 -15.10
CA THR A 26 63.41 -52.48 -14.76
C THR A 26 63.42 -51.00 -15.20
N PRO A 27 62.33 -50.51 -15.83
CA PRO A 27 62.27 -49.15 -16.37
C PRO A 27 62.48 -48.08 -15.27
N ASP A 28 61.95 -48.32 -14.07
CA ASP A 28 62.12 -47.41 -12.92
C ASP A 28 63.57 -47.34 -12.45
N LEU A 29 64.29 -48.47 -12.47
CA LEU A 29 65.69 -48.49 -12.09
C LEU A 29 66.54 -47.80 -13.16
N LEU A 30 66.28 -48.04 -14.45
CA LEU A 30 66.95 -47.34 -15.54
C LEU A 30 66.70 -45.83 -15.48
N SER A 31 65.48 -45.39 -15.16
CA SER A 31 65.17 -43.97 -15.00
C SER A 31 65.89 -43.35 -13.80
N SER A 32 65.94 -44.06 -12.67
CA SER A 32 66.68 -43.66 -11.47
C SER A 32 68.18 -43.58 -11.74
N LEU A 33 68.73 -44.53 -12.51
CA LEU A 33 70.14 -44.56 -12.90
C LEU A 33 70.47 -43.46 -13.91
N ASN A 34 69.61 -43.18 -14.89
CA ASN A 34 69.77 -42.03 -15.80
C ASN A 34 69.74 -40.70 -15.02
N THR A 35 68.84 -40.60 -14.04
CA THR A 35 68.78 -39.44 -13.14
C THR A 35 70.05 -39.33 -12.32
N LEU A 36 70.56 -40.43 -11.75
CA LEU A 36 71.82 -40.49 -11.01
C LEU A 36 73.00 -40.07 -11.89
N SER A 37 73.03 -40.54 -13.14
CA SER A 37 74.06 -40.21 -14.11
C SER A 37 74.10 -38.72 -14.48
N SER A 38 73.04 -37.94 -14.22
CA SER A 38 73.05 -36.49 -14.49
C SER A 38 73.89 -35.67 -13.50
N PHE A 39 74.32 -36.27 -12.38
CA PHE A 39 75.06 -35.56 -11.32
C PHE A 39 76.11 -36.39 -10.61
N TYR A 40 76.31 -37.64 -11.02
CA TYR A 40 77.27 -38.55 -10.46
C TYR A 40 78.30 -38.95 -11.53
N ASP A 41 79.23 -38.03 -11.79
CA ASP A 41 80.20 -38.17 -12.89
C ASP A 41 81.39 -39.08 -12.53
N ASP A 42 81.84 -39.05 -11.26
CA ASP A 42 83.06 -39.71 -10.80
C ASP A 42 82.81 -40.81 -9.75
N ASN A 43 83.14 -42.06 -10.09
CA ASN A 43 83.02 -43.22 -9.19
C ASN A 43 84.22 -43.37 -8.23
N THR A 44 84.51 -42.34 -7.44
CA THR A 44 85.58 -42.38 -6.43
C THR A 44 85.11 -43.04 -5.12
N PRO A 45 86.00 -43.56 -4.26
CA PRO A 45 85.63 -44.09 -2.94
C PRO A 45 84.92 -43.06 -2.06
N GLN A 46 85.28 -41.78 -2.19
CA GLN A 46 84.67 -40.68 -1.46
C GLN A 46 83.29 -40.31 -2.01
N ALA A 47 83.13 -40.27 -3.34
CA ALA A 47 81.84 -40.07 -3.99
C ALA A 47 80.83 -41.18 -3.63
N ARG A 48 81.26 -42.45 -3.55
CA ARG A 48 80.41 -43.56 -3.09
C ARG A 48 79.97 -43.44 -1.63
N ARG A 49 80.86 -42.99 -0.75
CA ARG A 49 80.54 -42.75 0.68
C ARG A 49 79.54 -41.60 0.85
N ASN A 50 79.62 -40.59 -0.01
CA ASN A 50 78.79 -39.38 0.08
C ASN A 50 77.51 -39.44 -0.77
N LEU A 51 77.35 -40.43 -1.65
CA LEU A 51 76.27 -40.53 -2.64
C LEU A 51 74.87 -40.36 -2.03
N ARG A 52 74.62 -41.02 -0.90
CA ARG A 52 73.34 -40.90 -0.19
C ARG A 52 73.06 -39.46 0.24
N SER A 53 74.05 -38.80 0.83
CA SER A 53 73.91 -37.40 1.25
C SER A 53 73.70 -36.47 0.06
N THR A 54 74.37 -36.71 -1.07
CA THR A 54 74.17 -35.95 -2.31
C THR A 54 72.75 -36.12 -2.86
N ILE A 55 72.24 -37.34 -2.90
CA ILE A 55 70.86 -37.64 -3.32
C ILE A 55 69.85 -36.96 -2.39
N GLU A 56 70.03 -37.08 -1.08
CA GLU A 56 69.15 -36.47 -0.08
C GLU A 56 69.15 -34.93 -0.20
N LYS A 57 70.32 -34.30 -0.38
CA LYS A 57 70.43 -32.84 -0.61
C LYS A 57 69.72 -32.40 -1.89
N ARG A 58 69.89 -33.15 -2.98
CA ARG A 58 69.22 -32.84 -4.25
C ARG A 58 67.70 -33.00 -4.14
N SER A 59 67.24 -34.06 -3.48
CA SER A 59 65.81 -34.27 -3.22
C SER A 59 65.21 -33.11 -2.40
N LEU A 60 65.92 -32.67 -1.35
CA LEU A 60 65.51 -31.52 -0.54
C LEU A 60 65.45 -30.22 -1.37
N SER A 61 66.44 -30.00 -2.25
CA SER A 61 66.44 -28.85 -3.16
C SER A 61 65.24 -28.85 -4.12
N ILE A 62 64.93 -30.00 -4.72
CA ILE A 62 63.79 -30.14 -5.65
C ILE A 62 62.47 -29.90 -4.93
N ASN A 63 62.30 -30.44 -3.73
CA ASN A 63 61.10 -30.20 -2.94
C ASN A 63 60.95 -28.72 -2.55
N HIS A 64 62.06 -28.03 -2.26
CA HIS A 64 62.02 -26.60 -1.97
C HIS A 64 61.63 -25.79 -3.20
N GLU A 65 62.22 -26.08 -4.36
CA GLU A 65 61.87 -25.45 -5.63
C GLU A 65 60.40 -25.70 -6.01
N PHE A 66 59.87 -26.90 -5.75
CA PHE A 66 58.46 -27.21 -5.96
C PHE A 66 57.55 -26.39 -5.04
N LEU A 67 57.90 -26.26 -3.75
CA LEU A 67 57.15 -25.45 -2.81
C LEU A 67 57.17 -23.97 -3.22
N ASP A 68 58.34 -23.45 -3.60
CA ASP A 68 58.49 -22.06 -4.04
C ASP A 68 57.70 -21.79 -5.33
N ALA A 69 57.75 -22.71 -6.30
CA ALA A 69 57.00 -22.61 -7.54
C ALA A 69 55.49 -22.71 -7.33
N SER A 70 55.03 -23.51 -6.36
CA SER A 70 53.61 -23.72 -6.06
C SER A 70 53.02 -22.65 -5.13
N HIS A 71 53.86 -21.94 -4.38
CA HIS A 71 53.44 -20.95 -3.37
C HIS A 71 52.55 -19.85 -3.96
N ALA A 72 52.89 -19.33 -5.14
CA ALA A 72 52.07 -18.31 -5.80
C ALA A 72 50.66 -18.82 -6.15
N ALA A 73 50.54 -20.08 -6.59
CA ALA A 73 49.25 -20.69 -6.89
C ALA A 73 48.43 -20.92 -5.61
N GLN A 74 49.08 -21.30 -4.51
CA GLN A 74 48.43 -21.49 -3.22
C GLN A 74 47.85 -20.18 -2.68
N LEU A 75 48.62 -19.10 -2.69
CA LEU A 75 48.12 -17.77 -2.30
C LEU A 75 46.96 -17.30 -3.18
N ALA A 76 47.01 -17.58 -4.49
CA ALA A 76 45.91 -17.26 -5.39
C ALA A 76 44.65 -18.07 -5.05
N LEU A 77 44.79 -19.35 -4.70
CA LEU A 77 43.69 -20.20 -4.28
C LEU A 77 43.06 -19.72 -2.97
N ASP A 78 43.89 -19.37 -1.98
CA ASP A 78 43.45 -18.82 -0.70
C ASP A 78 42.68 -17.50 -0.91
N SER A 79 43.15 -16.65 -1.83
CA SER A 79 42.44 -15.41 -2.18
C SER A 79 41.06 -15.69 -2.78
N VAL A 80 40.96 -16.65 -3.71
CA VAL A 80 39.68 -17.03 -4.32
C VAL A 80 38.74 -17.65 -3.29
N GLU A 81 39.24 -18.51 -2.41
CA GLU A 81 38.44 -19.08 -1.32
C GLU A 81 37.86 -17.99 -0.43
N ASN A 82 38.68 -17.00 -0.05
CA ASN A 82 38.22 -15.87 0.76
C ASN A 82 37.15 -15.02 0.04
N GLU A 83 37.29 -14.77 -1.26
CA GLU A 83 36.27 -14.05 -2.03
C GLU A 83 34.98 -14.85 -2.17
N VAL A 84 35.06 -16.15 -2.42
CA VAL A 84 33.88 -17.04 -2.50
C VAL A 84 33.15 -17.09 -1.16
N ASN A 85 33.87 -17.20 -0.05
CA ASN A 85 33.27 -17.17 1.29
C ASN A 85 32.59 -15.83 1.55
N SER A 86 33.24 -14.72 1.20
CA SER A 86 32.66 -13.37 1.32
C SER A 86 31.40 -13.20 0.47
N LEU A 87 31.38 -13.75 -0.74
CA LEU A 87 30.22 -13.74 -1.62
C LEU A 87 29.07 -14.56 -1.03
N ALA A 88 29.36 -15.75 -0.51
CA ALA A 88 28.36 -16.61 0.13
C ALA A 88 27.70 -15.92 1.33
N GLU A 89 28.49 -15.26 2.17
CA GLU A 89 27.98 -14.45 3.28
C GLU A 89 27.11 -13.28 2.78
N CYS A 90 27.54 -12.59 1.73
CA CYS A 90 26.78 -11.49 1.14
C CYS A 90 25.42 -11.98 0.62
N CYS A 91 25.40 -13.08 -0.12
CA CYS A 91 24.17 -13.71 -0.61
C CYS A 91 23.24 -14.11 0.55
N ALA A 92 23.77 -14.69 1.62
CA ALA A 92 22.99 -15.06 2.80
C ALA A 92 22.36 -13.83 3.49
N ARG A 93 23.10 -12.72 3.60
CA ARG A 93 22.54 -11.46 4.13
C ARG A 93 21.44 -10.91 3.25
N ILE A 94 21.62 -10.92 1.93
CA ILE A 94 20.62 -10.43 0.97
C ILE A 94 19.36 -11.28 1.06
N ALA A 95 19.48 -12.61 1.07
CA ALA A 95 18.36 -13.52 1.22
C ALA A 95 17.57 -13.22 2.52
N LYS A 96 18.28 -13.10 3.65
CA LYS A 96 17.64 -12.77 4.94
C LYS A 96 16.93 -11.40 4.93
N ALA A 97 17.55 -10.40 4.31
CA ALA A 97 16.94 -9.07 4.18
C ALA A 97 15.69 -9.10 3.29
N LEU A 98 15.74 -9.87 2.19
CA LEU A 98 14.63 -10.06 1.28
C LEU A 98 13.46 -10.78 1.96
N ASP A 99 13.73 -11.86 2.70
CA ASP A 99 12.71 -12.60 3.45
C ASP A 99 12.03 -11.72 4.49
N SER A 100 12.82 -10.93 5.24
CA SER A 100 12.28 -9.98 6.23
C SER A 100 11.44 -8.88 5.57
N CYS A 101 11.88 -8.36 4.43
CA CYS A 101 11.15 -7.34 3.68
C CYS A 101 9.84 -7.90 3.10
N SER A 102 9.88 -9.12 2.57
CA SER A 102 8.72 -9.84 2.06
C SER A 102 7.67 -10.06 3.14
N ALA A 103 8.09 -10.55 4.32
CA ALA A 103 7.20 -10.73 5.46
C ALA A 103 6.55 -9.42 5.92
N SER A 104 7.35 -8.36 6.11
CA SER A 104 6.83 -7.05 6.50
C SER A 104 5.89 -6.46 5.45
N THR A 105 6.20 -6.63 4.15
CA THR A 105 5.35 -6.18 3.05
C THR A 105 4.02 -6.93 3.04
N SER A 106 4.03 -8.24 3.30
CA SER A 106 2.81 -9.05 3.43
C SER A 106 1.91 -8.53 4.55
N ASP A 107 2.47 -8.20 5.71
CA ASP A 107 1.72 -7.62 6.83
C ASP A 107 1.12 -6.25 6.46
N ILE A 108 1.89 -5.39 5.79
CA ILE A 108 1.40 -4.09 5.30
C ILE A 108 0.28 -4.27 4.28
N ILE A 109 0.40 -5.22 3.36
CA ILE A 109 -0.66 -5.52 2.37
C ILE A 109 -1.94 -5.97 3.09
N SER A 110 -1.83 -6.89 4.05
CA SER A 110 -3.01 -7.40 4.78
C SER A 110 -3.71 -6.31 5.60
N THR A 111 -2.93 -5.45 6.26
CA THR A 111 -3.46 -4.32 7.04
C THR A 111 -4.07 -3.25 6.15
N THR A 112 -3.46 -2.97 5.00
CA THR A 112 -3.98 -2.03 4.00
C THR A 112 -5.30 -2.52 3.42
N GLU A 113 -5.40 -3.80 3.06
CA GLU A 113 -6.63 -4.38 2.52
C GLU A 113 -7.76 -4.37 3.57
N ARG A 114 -7.45 -4.71 4.83
CA ARG A 114 -8.43 -4.60 5.93
C ARG A 114 -8.93 -3.17 6.09
N LEU A 115 -8.02 -2.19 6.14
CA LEU A 115 -8.38 -0.78 6.30
C LEU A 115 -9.20 -0.27 5.11
N LYS A 116 -8.92 -0.74 3.90
CA LYS A 116 -9.68 -0.41 2.69
C LYS A 116 -11.13 -0.90 2.79
N GLN A 117 -11.34 -2.14 3.25
CA GLN A 117 -12.68 -2.70 3.46
C GLN A 117 -13.46 -1.98 4.58
N GLU A 118 -12.77 -1.63 5.67
CA GLU A 118 -13.36 -0.83 6.76
C GLU A 118 -13.74 0.57 6.29
N LEU A 119 -12.90 1.21 5.48
CA LEU A 119 -13.18 2.50 4.87
C LEU A 119 -14.41 2.42 3.98
N GLU A 120 -14.48 1.45 3.06
CA GLU A 120 -15.62 1.27 2.16
C GLU A 120 -16.93 1.07 2.93
N THR A 121 -16.92 0.20 3.95
CA THR A 121 -18.10 -0.02 4.81
C THR A 121 -18.50 1.26 5.56
N THR A 122 -17.52 2.02 6.04
CA THR A 122 -17.78 3.29 6.76
C THR A 122 -18.34 4.36 5.82
N THR A 123 -17.80 4.48 4.61
CA THR A 123 -18.29 5.40 3.59
C THR A 123 -19.71 5.06 3.17
N GLN A 124 -20.02 3.78 2.92
CA GLN A 124 -21.39 3.35 2.61
C GLN A 124 -22.36 3.69 3.74
N ARG A 125 -21.98 3.43 5.00
CA ARG A 125 -22.81 3.81 6.17
C ARG A 125 -22.99 5.32 6.26
N GLN A 126 -21.95 6.10 6.01
CA GLN A 126 -22.02 7.57 6.01
C GLN A 126 -22.96 8.07 4.92
N GLU A 127 -22.91 7.51 3.70
CA GLU A 127 -23.83 7.86 2.61
C GLU A 127 -25.28 7.54 2.98
N ILE A 128 -25.54 6.37 3.55
CA ILE A 128 -26.88 5.99 4.02
C ILE A 128 -27.39 6.97 5.07
N VAL A 129 -26.56 7.32 6.06
CA VAL A 129 -26.93 8.30 7.09
C VAL A 129 -27.17 9.68 6.47
N THR A 130 -26.32 10.12 5.54
CA THR A 130 -26.46 11.42 4.88
C THR A 130 -27.76 11.52 4.09
N CYS A 131 -28.09 10.48 3.31
CA CYS A 131 -29.37 10.39 2.61
C CYS A 131 -30.54 10.37 3.59
N PHE A 132 -30.44 9.60 4.68
CA PHE A 132 -31.50 9.54 5.70
C PHE A 132 -31.73 10.90 6.37
N LEU A 133 -30.66 11.61 6.75
CA LEU A 133 -30.78 12.94 7.36
C LEU A 133 -31.38 13.95 6.37
N ARG A 134 -30.96 13.92 5.11
CA ARG A 134 -31.57 14.77 4.07
C ARG A 134 -33.06 14.49 3.90
N ASP A 135 -33.45 13.22 3.84
CA ASP A 135 -34.82 12.84 3.48
C ASP A 135 -35.81 12.92 4.67
N TYR A 136 -35.30 12.96 5.91
CA TYR A 136 -36.11 12.84 7.14
C TYR A 136 -35.77 13.85 8.25
N GLN A 137 -34.85 14.78 8.06
CA GLN A 137 -34.52 15.79 9.06
C GLN A 137 -34.51 17.20 8.47
N LEU A 138 -35.19 18.12 9.16
CA LEU A 138 -35.09 19.55 8.89
C LEU A 138 -33.80 20.10 9.47
N SER A 139 -33.11 20.94 8.71
CA SER A 139 -31.95 21.67 9.19
C SER A 139 -32.37 22.73 10.21
N PRO A 140 -31.47 23.14 11.14
CA PRO A 140 -31.79 24.21 12.08
C PRO A 140 -32.09 25.53 11.38
N GLU A 141 -31.49 25.80 10.23
CA GLU A 141 -31.77 26.96 9.38
C GLU A 141 -33.20 26.92 8.83
N GLU A 142 -33.67 25.75 8.39
CA GLU A 142 -35.04 25.56 7.90
C GLU A 142 -36.07 25.74 9.03
N ILE A 143 -35.80 25.18 10.21
CA ILE A 143 -36.64 25.37 11.39
C ILE A 143 -36.71 26.86 11.76
N ASN A 144 -35.59 27.56 11.70
CA ASN A 144 -35.56 29.00 11.98
C ASN A 144 -36.32 29.79 10.91
N ALA A 145 -36.19 29.45 9.62
CA ALA A 145 -36.95 30.10 8.56
C ALA A 145 -38.47 29.93 8.72
N LEU A 146 -38.92 28.75 9.18
CA LEU A 146 -40.33 28.49 9.52
C LEU A 146 -40.82 29.28 10.75
N ARG A 147 -39.90 29.69 11.64
CA ARG A 147 -40.19 30.42 12.89
C ARG A 147 -39.96 31.92 12.82
N ASP A 148 -39.24 32.42 11.82
CA ASP A 148 -38.93 33.84 11.63
C ASP A 148 -40.22 34.69 11.55
N GLU A 149 -40.16 36.02 11.55
CA GLU A 149 -41.37 36.84 11.33
C GLU A 149 -41.61 37.06 9.83
N ASP A 150 -40.54 37.30 9.08
CA ASP A 150 -40.62 37.64 7.66
C ASP A 150 -40.84 36.41 6.78
N LEU A 151 -41.83 36.51 5.87
CA LEU A 151 -42.06 35.51 4.84
C LEU A 151 -41.13 35.80 3.65
N ASN A 152 -40.01 35.08 3.61
CA ASN A 152 -39.01 35.17 2.55
C ASN A 152 -38.95 33.88 1.71
N GLU A 153 -38.08 33.84 0.70
CA GLU A 153 -37.90 32.65 -0.15
C GLU A 153 -37.49 31.41 0.66
N ASN A 154 -36.71 31.60 1.73
CA ASN A 154 -36.25 30.51 2.60
C ASN A 154 -37.41 29.86 3.37
N PHE A 155 -38.43 30.61 3.76
CA PHE A 155 -39.65 30.07 4.34
C PHE A 155 -40.34 29.09 3.38
N PHE A 156 -40.51 29.47 2.10
CA PHE A 156 -41.17 28.62 1.12
C PHE A 156 -40.33 27.38 0.76
N LYS A 157 -39.01 27.51 0.69
CA LYS A 157 -38.08 26.37 0.52
C LYS A 157 -38.19 25.39 1.69
N ALA A 158 -38.14 25.90 2.92
CA ALA A 158 -38.30 25.08 4.12
C ALA A 158 -39.68 24.40 4.16
N LEU A 159 -40.76 25.12 3.84
CA LEU A 159 -42.12 24.54 3.80
C LEU A 159 -42.25 23.44 2.72
N SER A 160 -41.65 23.64 1.55
CA SER A 160 -41.60 22.61 0.51
C SER A 160 -40.86 21.36 1.00
N HIS A 161 -39.73 21.54 1.69
CA HIS A 161 -38.97 20.42 2.24
C HIS A 161 -39.76 19.68 3.35
N VAL A 162 -40.46 20.39 4.24
CA VAL A 162 -41.36 19.79 5.24
C VAL A 162 -42.44 18.93 4.56
N GLN A 163 -43.02 19.41 3.45
CA GLN A 163 -44.01 18.65 2.67
C GLN A 163 -43.42 17.38 2.03
N GLU A 164 -42.20 17.47 1.53
CA GLU A 164 -41.47 16.33 0.97
C GLU A 164 -41.17 15.28 2.05
N ILE A 165 -40.63 15.69 3.20
CA ILE A 165 -40.38 14.78 4.35
C ILE A 165 -41.70 14.11 4.78
N HIS A 166 -42.77 14.88 4.92
CA HIS A 166 -44.08 14.36 5.30
C HIS A 166 -44.63 13.33 4.28
N ALA A 167 -44.36 13.51 2.99
CA ALA A 167 -44.67 12.53 1.96
C ALA A 167 -43.79 11.27 2.07
N ASN A 168 -42.48 11.45 2.30
CA ASN A 168 -41.51 10.37 2.48
C ASN A 168 -41.85 9.49 3.71
N CYS A 169 -42.40 10.07 4.79
CA CYS A 169 -42.87 9.30 5.94
C CYS A 169 -43.88 8.19 5.57
N LYS A 170 -44.70 8.40 4.53
CA LYS A 170 -45.65 7.37 4.06
C LYS A 170 -44.94 6.11 3.58
N VAL A 171 -43.71 6.24 3.08
CA VAL A 171 -42.85 5.11 2.71
C VAL A 171 -42.37 4.39 3.97
N LEU A 172 -41.88 5.12 4.99
CA LEU A 172 -41.47 4.54 6.29
C LEU A 172 -42.60 3.76 6.98
N LEU A 173 -43.84 4.25 6.91
CA LEU A 173 -45.01 3.57 7.48
C LEU A 173 -45.31 2.21 6.84
N ARG A 174 -44.84 1.98 5.61
CA ARG A 174 -44.96 0.69 4.91
C ARG A 174 -43.81 -0.27 5.23
N THR A 175 -42.78 0.18 5.96
CA THR A 175 -41.61 -0.63 6.35
C THR A 175 -41.71 -1.09 7.82
N HIS A 176 -40.69 -1.80 8.31
CA HIS A 176 -40.59 -2.22 9.71
C HIS A 176 -40.44 -1.04 10.71
N HIS A 177 -40.15 0.18 10.26
CA HIS A 177 -39.91 1.35 11.11
C HIS A 177 -41.14 2.25 11.29
N GLN A 178 -42.32 1.65 11.48
CA GLN A 178 -43.61 2.37 11.55
C GLN A 178 -43.67 3.41 12.67
N ARG A 179 -43.19 3.08 13.88
CA ARG A 179 -43.20 4.02 15.02
C ARG A 179 -42.38 5.28 14.75
N ALA A 180 -41.21 5.14 14.13
CA ALA A 180 -40.39 6.28 13.75
C ALA A 180 -41.07 7.11 12.66
N GLY A 181 -41.68 6.45 11.66
CA GLY A 181 -42.47 7.10 10.62
C GLY A 181 -43.64 7.93 11.19
N LEU A 182 -44.36 7.40 12.18
CA LEU A 182 -45.46 8.12 12.84
C LEU A 182 -44.97 9.36 13.59
N VAL A 183 -43.93 9.22 14.43
CA VAL A 183 -43.37 10.35 15.19
C VAL A 183 -42.89 11.46 14.25
N LEU A 184 -42.22 11.10 13.15
CA LEU A 184 -41.73 12.07 12.20
C LEU A 184 -42.86 12.74 11.42
N MET A 185 -43.88 11.96 11.02
CA MET A 185 -45.06 12.47 10.33
C MET A 185 -45.83 13.46 11.20
N ASP A 186 -46.06 13.15 12.49
CA ASP A 186 -46.70 14.05 13.43
C ASP A 186 -45.88 15.34 13.62
N MET A 187 -44.54 15.23 13.73
CA MET A 187 -43.67 16.39 13.85
C MET A 187 -43.74 17.29 12.61
N MET A 188 -43.71 16.72 11.40
CA MET A 188 -43.83 17.49 10.17
C MET A 188 -45.22 18.13 10.02
N ALA A 189 -46.29 17.45 10.46
CA ALA A 189 -47.64 18.01 10.46
C ALA A 189 -47.73 19.27 11.33
N VAL A 190 -47.12 19.25 12.53
CA VAL A 190 -47.05 20.43 13.40
C VAL A 190 -46.32 21.61 12.72
N TYR A 191 -45.20 21.34 12.03
CA TYR A 191 -44.50 22.39 11.28
C TYR A 191 -45.34 22.93 10.11
N GLN A 192 -46.09 22.08 9.41
CA GLN A 192 -46.99 22.51 8.33
C GLN A 192 -48.13 23.38 8.85
N GLU A 193 -48.79 22.96 9.93
CA GLU A 193 -49.90 23.71 10.54
C GLU A 193 -49.44 25.12 10.96
N GLY A 194 -48.30 25.21 11.67
CA GLY A 194 -47.74 26.49 12.08
C GLY A 194 -47.38 27.38 10.88
N ALA A 195 -46.79 26.80 9.83
CA ALA A 195 -46.45 27.55 8.62
C ALA A 195 -47.69 28.05 7.87
N TYR A 196 -48.74 27.22 7.73
CA TYR A 196 -50.00 27.62 7.08
C TYR A 196 -50.75 28.67 7.88
N GLU A 197 -50.78 28.56 9.21
CA GLU A 197 -51.38 29.58 10.06
C GLU A 197 -50.67 30.94 9.87
N ARG A 198 -49.33 30.92 9.81
CA ARG A 198 -48.53 32.12 9.59
C ARG A 198 -48.77 32.74 8.22
N LEU A 199 -48.78 31.91 7.17
CA LEU A 199 -49.10 32.34 5.82
C LEU A 199 -50.51 32.95 5.74
N CYS A 200 -51.49 32.30 6.37
CA CYS A 200 -52.87 32.80 6.44
C CYS A 200 -52.93 34.16 7.16
N ARG A 201 -52.26 34.31 8.30
CA ARG A 201 -52.21 35.56 9.06
C ARG A 201 -51.57 36.69 8.25
N TRP A 202 -50.48 36.39 7.54
CA TRP A 202 -49.80 37.38 6.70
C TRP A 202 -50.66 37.81 5.51
N VAL A 203 -51.28 36.86 4.79
CA VAL A 203 -52.19 37.16 3.68
C VAL A 203 -53.37 38.00 4.15
N GLN A 204 -53.96 37.68 5.30
CA GLN A 204 -55.03 38.48 5.90
C GLN A 204 -54.56 39.89 6.25
N ALA A 205 -53.37 40.06 6.82
CA ALA A 205 -52.81 41.37 7.14
C ALA A 205 -52.58 42.21 5.87
N GLU A 206 -52.06 41.60 4.81
CA GLU A 206 -51.84 42.28 3.54
C GLU A 206 -53.16 42.65 2.84
N CYS A 207 -54.16 41.76 2.86
CA CYS A 207 -55.51 42.06 2.41
C CYS A 207 -56.14 43.23 3.19
N ARG A 208 -55.93 43.31 4.52
CA ARG A 208 -56.42 44.45 5.33
C ARG A 208 -55.78 45.76 4.92
N LYS A 209 -54.45 45.80 4.77
CA LYS A 209 -53.75 47.00 4.28
C LYS A 209 -54.27 47.43 2.91
N LEU A 210 -54.49 46.47 2.01
CA LEU A 210 -55.06 46.74 0.69
C LEU A 210 -56.50 47.31 0.80
N GLY A 211 -57.32 46.76 1.68
CA GLY A 211 -58.66 47.26 1.96
C GLY A 211 -58.67 48.68 2.52
N GLU A 212 -57.75 48.99 3.44
CA GLU A 212 -57.56 50.33 4.02
C GLU A 212 -57.08 51.33 2.97
N ALA A 213 -56.10 50.95 2.15
CA ALA A 213 -55.61 51.77 1.04
C ALA A 213 -56.73 52.03 0.02
N TYR A 214 -57.51 51.01 -0.33
CA TYR A 214 -58.68 51.16 -1.20
C TYR A 214 -59.72 52.10 -0.59
N GLU A 215 -59.98 52.02 0.72
CA GLU A 215 -60.92 52.90 1.40
C GLU A 215 -60.48 54.37 1.36
N LEU A 216 -59.19 54.64 1.55
CA LEU A 216 -58.62 55.99 1.42
C LEU A 216 -58.77 56.52 -0.01
N ILE A 217 -58.42 55.70 -1.01
CA ILE A 217 -58.57 56.06 -2.42
C ILE A 217 -60.04 56.30 -2.77
N TYR A 218 -60.95 55.43 -2.30
CA TYR A 218 -62.39 55.55 -2.51
C TYR A 218 -62.93 56.85 -1.91
N LYS A 219 -62.54 57.19 -0.67
CA LYS A 219 -62.94 58.46 -0.03
C LYS A 219 -62.42 59.67 -0.81
N ALA A 220 -61.18 59.63 -1.26
CA ALA A 220 -60.58 60.72 -2.05
C ALA A 220 -61.27 60.91 -3.41
N ILE A 221 -61.62 59.82 -4.10
CA ILE A 221 -62.34 59.88 -5.38
C ILE A 221 -63.77 60.41 -5.20
N MET A 222 -64.44 60.04 -4.10
CA MET A 222 -65.82 60.42 -3.82
C MET A 222 -65.95 61.81 -3.16
N GLU A 223 -64.85 62.46 -2.78
CA GLU A 223 -64.87 63.79 -2.18
C GLU A 223 -65.02 64.88 -3.27
N PRO A 224 -66.09 65.71 -3.23
CA PRO A 224 -66.39 66.66 -4.31
C PRO A 224 -65.34 67.75 -4.49
N LYS A 225 -64.51 68.00 -3.47
CA LYS A 225 -63.40 68.97 -3.53
C LYS A 225 -62.26 68.53 -4.45
N ASN A 226 -62.13 67.24 -4.71
CA ASN A 226 -61.03 66.68 -5.50
C ASN A 226 -61.29 66.67 -7.01
N GLY A 227 -62.46 67.13 -7.46
CA GLY A 227 -62.72 67.48 -8.86
C GLY A 227 -62.84 66.32 -9.85
N TYR A 228 -63.06 65.09 -9.39
CA TYR A 228 -63.21 63.93 -10.27
C TYR A 228 -64.53 64.01 -11.08
N PRO A 229 -64.49 63.91 -12.43
CA PRO A 229 -65.66 64.15 -13.30
C PRO A 229 -66.71 63.03 -13.25
N ASP A 230 -66.36 61.80 -12.86
CA ASP A 230 -67.32 60.72 -12.55
C ASP A 230 -66.76 59.72 -11.51
N PRO A 231 -66.92 60.02 -10.21
CA PRO A 231 -66.40 59.18 -9.12
C PRO A 231 -66.91 57.73 -9.12
N ARG A 232 -68.15 57.50 -9.60
CA ARG A 232 -68.79 56.19 -9.55
C ARG A 232 -68.35 55.26 -10.69
N ALA A 233 -67.88 55.81 -11.81
CA ALA A 233 -67.25 55.03 -12.88
C ALA A 233 -65.85 54.54 -12.49
N LEU A 234 -65.11 55.33 -11.71
CA LEU A 234 -63.74 55.05 -11.26
C LEU A 234 -63.69 54.04 -10.10
N ALA A 235 -64.64 54.11 -9.16
CA ALA A 235 -64.71 53.20 -8.02
C ALA A 235 -66.04 52.43 -7.98
N ARG A 236 -66.05 51.28 -8.66
CA ARG A 236 -67.28 50.47 -8.86
C ARG A 236 -67.83 49.82 -7.59
N HIS A 237 -66.96 49.47 -6.64
CA HIS A 237 -67.34 48.76 -5.42
C HIS A 237 -67.13 49.64 -4.18
N PRO A 238 -68.11 49.76 -3.27
CA PRO A 238 -67.88 50.41 -1.98
C PRO A 238 -66.89 49.59 -1.14
N PRO A 239 -66.15 50.23 -0.21
CA PRO A 239 -65.15 49.57 0.62
C PRO A 239 -65.67 48.34 1.37
N ASN A 240 -66.95 48.35 1.78
CA ASN A 240 -67.60 47.20 2.44
C ASN A 240 -67.67 45.97 1.53
N GLN A 241 -67.95 46.14 0.23
CA GLN A 241 -67.96 45.03 -0.72
C GLN A 241 -66.55 44.48 -0.98
N ILE A 242 -65.54 45.35 -1.06
CA ILE A 242 -64.15 44.93 -1.23
C ILE A 242 -63.65 44.15 -0.01
N ARG A 243 -64.01 44.57 1.21
CA ARG A 243 -63.70 43.81 2.44
C ARG A 243 -64.33 42.41 2.40
N THR A 244 -65.60 42.31 2.01
CA THR A 244 -66.27 41.01 1.83
C THR A 244 -65.60 40.13 0.75
N ILE A 245 -65.15 40.70 -0.36
CA ILE A 245 -64.46 39.96 -1.44
C ILE A 245 -63.09 39.46 -0.98
N LEU A 246 -62.36 40.27 -0.21
CA LEU A 246 -61.04 39.93 0.32
C LEU A 246 -61.10 38.96 1.52
N GLY A 247 -62.30 38.61 1.99
CA GLY A 247 -62.49 37.68 3.10
C GLY A 247 -61.97 38.22 4.44
N ILE A 248 -61.98 39.55 4.61
CA ILE A 248 -61.49 40.28 5.81
C ILE A 248 -62.60 41.08 6.50
#